data_AF-A0A0F9Z9E7-F1
#
_entry.id   AF-A0A0F9Z9E7-F1
#
_cell.length_a   1.000
_cell.length_b   1.000
_cell.length_c   1.000
_cell.angle_alpha   90.00
_cell.angle_beta   90.00
_cell.angle_gamma   90.00
#
_symmetry.space_group_name_H-M   'P 1'
#
loop_
_entity.id
_entity.type
_entity.pdbx_description
1 polymer ?
#
loop_
_entity_poly.entity_id
_entity_poly.type
_entity_poly.pdbx_seq_one_letter_code
_entity_poly.pdbx_strand_id
1 'polypeptide(L)'
;MAPPTDRDQILAGLRARIAAGKSIVGAGAGIGLSAKFIEAGGGDLIIIYNSGRFRMAGRGSLSGLMPYGDANGIVVDMANEVLPVVKHTPVIAGVCGTDPFRNMPTFLKQLRDLGFAGVQNFPTVGLIDGQFRANLEETGMGYDLEVDMIQEAHSLNLLTTPYVFNVEESRKMARAGADILVAHMGLTTSGSIGATTGKTLDECIKLIQEIRDAAVEINPDVIVLCHGGPIAAPKDAEYVLGRTKGVHGFYGASSMERLPVETAITEITKSFKALKPKLRNINMPSVRTANAGDSTSSMGPLARFWRTTHAPDYIGFTILLAGWILIILLVNPFHRMFFINDLRISYPHAEHERVTVPLNFLYALFIPLGVLIAYNIATRASTHKHEATYLSLGISIVLSSFITDIVKNAVGRPRPDLLARCQPSADVKPNVLVTIAVCTAPDGHTLQDGWRSFPSGHSSFSFAGLGFLSLFLAGQLHIFNYYSGGRDLSRALICLSPLIGAALVAISRCEDYRHDVYDVCVGSALGMTVAYWSYRRHFPKLTSPNCDEPHPHPAVEAQQQGWQRVRDEEEQGSELAFPLGTRRS
;
A
#
# COMPACT_ATOMS: atom_id res chain seq x y z
N MET A 1 10.96 -16.28 -21.63
CA MET A 1 11.15 -17.66 -21.13
C MET A 1 10.96 -17.64 -19.63
N ALA A 2 10.26 -18.63 -19.08
CA ALA A 2 10.15 -18.80 -17.63
C ALA A 2 11.45 -19.46 -17.10
N PRO A 3 11.79 -19.29 -15.82
CA PRO A 3 12.89 -20.02 -15.19
C PRO A 3 12.76 -21.55 -15.38
N PRO A 4 13.88 -22.29 -15.47
CA PRO A 4 13.83 -23.74 -15.55
C PRO A 4 13.30 -24.34 -14.24
N THR A 5 12.43 -25.34 -14.34
CA THR A 5 11.80 -26.02 -13.19
C THR A 5 12.01 -27.53 -13.17
N ASP A 6 12.58 -28.12 -14.23
CA ASP A 6 12.84 -29.56 -14.31
C ASP A 6 14.07 -29.95 -13.46
N ARG A 7 13.83 -30.72 -12.40
CA ARG A 7 14.86 -31.10 -11.42
C ARG A 7 16.04 -31.81 -12.05
N ASP A 8 15.79 -32.78 -12.93
CA ASP A 8 16.85 -33.61 -13.51
C ASP A 8 17.71 -32.81 -14.50
N GLN A 9 17.10 -31.93 -15.29
CA GLN A 9 17.81 -31.00 -16.16
C GLN A 9 18.68 -30.04 -15.36
N ILE A 10 18.17 -29.49 -14.25
CA ILE A 10 18.93 -28.60 -13.38
C ILE A 10 20.14 -29.35 -12.80
N LEU A 11 19.94 -30.54 -12.23
CA LEU A 11 21.01 -31.34 -11.65
C LEU A 11 22.07 -31.76 -12.66
N ALA A 12 21.66 -32.14 -13.88
CA ALA A 12 22.60 -32.44 -14.96
C ALA A 12 23.46 -31.21 -15.30
N GLY A 13 22.86 -30.02 -15.35
CA GLY A 13 23.57 -28.76 -15.57
C GLY A 13 24.59 -28.45 -14.45
N LEU A 14 24.20 -28.60 -13.19
CA LEU A 14 25.08 -28.41 -12.04
C LEU A 14 26.24 -29.41 -12.04
N ARG A 15 25.96 -30.69 -12.27
CA ARG A 15 26.99 -31.74 -12.35
C ARG A 15 27.98 -31.51 -13.50
N ALA A 16 27.50 -31.04 -14.66
CA ALA A 16 28.37 -30.67 -15.77
C ALA A 16 29.32 -29.52 -15.41
N ARG A 17 28.87 -28.54 -14.62
CA ARG A 17 29.74 -27.46 -14.12
C ARG A 17 30.78 -27.96 -13.14
N ILE A 18 30.39 -28.83 -12.20
CA ILE A 18 31.31 -29.48 -11.26
C ILE A 18 32.38 -30.28 -12.02
N ALA A 19 31.98 -31.07 -13.01
CA ALA A 19 32.89 -31.85 -13.85
C ALA A 19 33.86 -30.96 -14.66
N ALA A 20 33.42 -29.75 -15.03
CA ALA A 20 34.26 -28.73 -15.66
C ALA A 20 35.15 -27.94 -14.67
N GLY A 21 35.20 -28.34 -13.40
CA GLY A 21 35.98 -27.66 -12.35
C GLY A 21 35.44 -26.29 -11.94
N LYS A 22 34.17 -26.00 -12.22
CA LYS A 22 33.52 -24.73 -11.86
C LYS A 22 32.76 -24.88 -10.55
N SER A 23 32.92 -23.88 -9.69
CA SER A 23 32.18 -23.75 -8.43
C SER A 23 30.70 -23.50 -8.70
N ILE A 24 29.83 -24.12 -7.92
CA ILE A 24 28.39 -23.85 -7.91
C ILE A 24 28.11 -22.67 -6.98
N VAL A 25 27.41 -21.65 -7.50
CA VAL A 25 27.03 -20.45 -6.74
C VAL A 25 25.52 -20.36 -6.61
N GLY A 26 25.02 -20.68 -5.41
CA GLY A 26 23.66 -20.38 -5.01
C GLY A 26 23.57 -19.00 -4.39
N ALA A 27 22.49 -18.26 -4.65
CA ALA A 27 22.40 -16.86 -4.25
C ALA A 27 21.01 -16.46 -3.74
N GLY A 28 20.98 -15.75 -2.60
CA GLY A 28 19.74 -15.17 -2.06
C GLY A 28 19.36 -13.86 -2.74
N ALA A 29 18.09 -13.70 -3.09
CA ALA A 29 17.52 -12.48 -3.63
C ALA A 29 16.30 -12.02 -2.80
N GLY A 30 16.37 -10.82 -2.24
CA GLY A 30 15.30 -10.18 -1.49
C GLY A 30 14.36 -9.34 -2.33
N ILE A 31 14.78 -8.97 -3.54
CA ILE A 31 14.01 -8.17 -4.50
C ILE A 31 14.32 -8.61 -5.94
N GLY A 32 13.44 -8.27 -6.89
CA GLY A 32 13.62 -8.62 -8.32
C GLY A 32 14.91 -8.07 -8.95
N LEU A 33 15.39 -6.90 -8.52
CA LEU A 33 16.66 -6.33 -9.00
C LEU A 33 17.85 -7.22 -8.64
N SER A 34 17.92 -7.72 -7.40
CA SER A 34 18.94 -8.66 -6.96
C SER A 34 18.91 -9.92 -7.84
N ALA A 35 17.74 -10.54 -8.00
CA ALA A 35 17.59 -11.76 -8.79
C ALA A 35 18.05 -11.59 -10.24
N LYS A 36 17.66 -10.47 -10.89
CA LYS A 36 18.06 -10.15 -12.25
C LYS A 36 19.58 -10.07 -12.42
N PHE A 37 20.28 -9.43 -11.47
CA PHE A 37 21.73 -9.26 -11.56
C PHE A 37 22.52 -10.47 -11.06
N ILE A 38 21.95 -11.29 -10.18
CA ILE A 38 22.49 -12.62 -9.87
C ILE A 38 22.50 -13.50 -11.12
N GLU A 39 21.38 -13.54 -11.86
CA GLU A 39 21.29 -14.26 -13.13
C GLU A 39 22.31 -13.71 -14.15
N ALA A 40 22.37 -12.38 -14.32
CA ALA A 40 23.34 -11.75 -15.21
C ALA A 40 24.81 -12.02 -14.82
N GLY A 41 25.09 -12.22 -13.54
CA GLY A 41 26.39 -12.61 -13.01
C GLY A 41 26.74 -14.10 -13.19
N GLY A 42 25.80 -14.89 -13.72
CA GLY A 42 25.99 -16.32 -13.95
C GLY A 42 25.75 -17.21 -12.74
N GLY A 43 24.96 -16.74 -11.76
CA GLY A 43 24.55 -17.55 -10.61
C GLY A 43 23.79 -18.80 -11.03
N ASP A 44 24.09 -19.93 -10.38
CA ASP A 44 23.56 -21.24 -10.76
C ASP A 44 22.19 -21.52 -10.13
N LEU A 45 21.90 -20.94 -8.97
CA LEU A 45 20.63 -21.05 -8.25
C LEU A 45 20.26 -19.71 -7.62
N ILE A 46 18.98 -19.34 -7.64
CA ILE A 46 18.45 -18.20 -6.88
C ILE A 46 17.50 -18.72 -5.82
N ILE A 47 17.57 -18.22 -4.59
CA ILE A 47 16.53 -18.44 -3.58
C ILE A 47 15.93 -17.12 -3.13
N ILE A 48 14.63 -17.16 -2.86
CA ILE A 48 13.90 -16.05 -2.26
C ILE A 48 13.22 -16.49 -0.97
N TYR A 49 13.22 -15.64 0.05
CA TYR A 49 12.58 -15.84 1.34
C TYR A 49 12.48 -14.52 2.12
N ASN A 50 11.70 -14.52 3.19
CA ASN A 50 11.40 -13.35 4.01
C ASN A 50 12.65 -12.58 4.51
N SER A 51 13.69 -13.26 5.01
CA SER A 51 14.95 -12.61 5.40
C SER A 51 15.67 -11.92 4.25
N GLY A 52 15.50 -12.35 2.99
CA GLY A 52 15.97 -11.59 1.83
C GLY A 52 15.29 -10.23 1.74
N ARG A 53 13.95 -10.22 1.76
CA ARG A 53 13.15 -9.00 1.76
C ARG A 53 13.51 -8.09 2.94
N PHE A 54 13.67 -8.65 4.14
CA PHE A 54 14.02 -7.88 5.33
C PHE A 54 15.45 -7.30 5.27
N ARG A 55 16.43 -8.05 4.74
CA ARG A 55 17.78 -7.51 4.48
C ARG A 55 17.75 -6.34 3.54
N MET A 56 17.01 -6.45 2.44
CA MET A 56 16.89 -5.37 1.46
C MET A 56 16.05 -4.18 1.98
N ALA A 57 15.31 -4.38 3.08
CA ALA A 57 14.69 -3.31 3.87
C ALA A 57 15.61 -2.75 4.99
N GLY A 58 16.90 -3.11 5.01
CA GLY A 58 17.87 -2.63 6.00
C GLY A 58 17.66 -3.23 7.39
N ARG A 59 17.27 -4.51 7.49
CA ARG A 59 17.11 -5.25 8.75
C ARG A 59 18.03 -6.47 8.81
N GLY A 60 18.31 -6.94 10.02
CA GLY A 60 19.18 -8.11 10.25
C GLY A 60 18.60 -9.41 9.68
N SER A 61 19.46 -10.36 9.33
CA SER A 61 19.03 -11.64 8.73
C SER A 61 18.13 -12.47 9.65
N LEU A 62 18.28 -12.35 10.97
CA LEU A 62 17.43 -13.03 11.95
C LEU A 62 16.01 -12.49 12.03
N SER A 63 15.72 -11.31 11.45
CA SER A 63 14.36 -10.77 11.43
C SER A 63 13.36 -11.73 10.77
N GLY A 64 13.80 -12.61 9.86
CA GLY A 64 12.93 -13.62 9.25
C GLY A 64 12.58 -14.80 10.16
N LEU A 65 13.26 -14.96 11.30
CA LEU A 65 12.92 -15.99 12.31
C LEU A 65 11.99 -15.43 13.40
N MET A 66 11.78 -14.11 13.44
CA MET A 66 10.96 -13.44 14.43
C MET A 66 9.51 -13.32 13.95
N PRO A 67 8.52 -13.12 14.86
CA PRO A 67 7.10 -13.05 14.52
C PRO A 67 6.71 -11.70 13.86
N TYR A 68 7.47 -11.28 12.84
CA TYR A 68 7.23 -10.05 12.09
C TYR A 68 6.40 -10.28 10.83
N GLY A 69 6.19 -11.53 10.43
CA GLY A 69 5.29 -11.89 9.33
C GLY A 69 5.29 -13.39 9.06
N ASP A 70 4.26 -13.84 8.33
CA ASP A 70 4.17 -15.21 7.81
C ASP A 70 5.23 -15.42 6.72
N ALA A 71 6.25 -16.24 7.01
CA ALA A 71 7.35 -16.52 6.09
C ALA A 71 6.88 -17.18 4.79
N ASN A 72 5.94 -18.14 4.88
CA ASN A 72 5.40 -18.89 3.76
C ASN A 72 4.48 -18.00 2.89
N GLY A 73 3.72 -17.10 3.52
CA GLY A 73 2.97 -16.06 2.79
C GLY A 73 3.89 -15.08 2.06
N ILE A 74 4.94 -14.59 2.75
CA ILE A 74 5.89 -13.64 2.18
C ILE A 74 6.61 -14.21 0.94
N VAL A 75 7.03 -15.48 0.97
CA VAL A 75 7.72 -16.07 -0.21
C VAL A 75 6.79 -16.19 -1.42
N VAL A 76 5.49 -16.46 -1.22
CA VAL A 76 4.49 -16.44 -2.28
C VAL A 76 4.32 -15.02 -2.84
N ASP A 77 4.28 -14.01 -1.98
CA ASP A 77 4.22 -12.61 -2.44
C ASP A 77 5.45 -12.22 -3.27
N MET A 78 6.64 -12.62 -2.81
CA MET A 78 7.91 -12.34 -3.48
C MET A 78 8.01 -13.01 -4.86
N ALA A 79 7.29 -14.11 -5.09
CA ALA A 79 7.26 -14.80 -6.38
C ALA A 79 6.86 -13.86 -7.53
N ASN A 80 5.89 -12.96 -7.28
CA ASN A 80 5.42 -11.97 -8.25
C ASN A 80 6.50 -10.93 -8.64
N GLU A 81 7.48 -10.69 -7.77
CA GLU A 81 8.56 -9.74 -8.01
C GLU A 81 9.75 -10.38 -8.73
N VAL A 82 9.99 -11.68 -8.50
CA VAL A 82 11.22 -12.37 -8.90
C VAL A 82 11.04 -13.30 -10.10
N LEU A 83 10.03 -14.18 -10.10
CA LEU A 83 9.84 -15.14 -11.19
C LEU A 83 9.69 -14.47 -12.57
N PRO A 84 8.99 -13.32 -12.72
CA PRO A 84 8.87 -12.66 -14.01
C PRO A 84 10.16 -12.04 -14.57
N VAL A 85 11.17 -11.80 -13.73
CA VAL A 85 12.42 -11.12 -14.16
C VAL A 85 13.57 -12.08 -14.42
N VAL A 86 13.56 -13.26 -13.80
CA VAL A 86 14.52 -14.36 -14.02
C VAL A 86 14.10 -15.18 -15.26
N LYS A 87 15.05 -15.64 -16.07
CA LYS A 87 14.78 -16.28 -17.37
C LYS A 87 15.39 -17.66 -17.55
N HIS A 88 16.54 -17.91 -16.94
CA HIS A 88 17.34 -19.11 -17.20
C HIS A 88 18.03 -19.68 -15.96
N THR A 89 17.95 -19.01 -14.80
CA THR A 89 18.40 -19.55 -13.53
C THR A 89 17.21 -20.11 -12.73
N PRO A 90 17.28 -21.34 -12.19
CA PRO A 90 16.21 -21.90 -11.36
C PRO A 90 16.01 -21.09 -10.08
N VAL A 91 14.75 -20.88 -9.70
CA VAL A 91 14.37 -20.12 -8.50
C VAL A 91 13.79 -21.06 -7.44
N ILE A 92 14.32 -20.97 -6.23
CA ILE A 92 14.03 -21.80 -5.07
C ILE A 92 13.23 -20.97 -4.06
N ALA A 93 12.23 -21.58 -3.44
CA ALA A 93 11.47 -20.96 -2.35
C ALA A 93 12.05 -21.35 -0.99
N GLY A 94 12.29 -20.38 -0.11
CA GLY A 94 12.49 -20.69 1.31
C GLY A 94 11.14 -20.98 1.97
N VAL A 95 11.03 -22.17 2.56
CA VAL A 95 9.83 -22.69 3.21
C VAL A 95 10.07 -22.83 4.71
N CYS A 96 9.15 -22.28 5.51
CA CYS A 96 9.09 -22.54 6.94
C CYS A 96 8.43 -23.90 7.17
N GLY A 97 9.23 -24.96 7.34
CA GLY A 97 8.73 -26.33 7.50
C GLY A 97 7.99 -26.58 8.82
N THR A 98 8.24 -25.76 9.84
CA THR A 98 7.61 -25.85 11.17
C THR A 98 6.34 -25.01 11.31
N ASP A 99 5.83 -24.41 10.23
CA ASP A 99 4.64 -23.56 10.25
C ASP A 99 3.38 -24.39 10.64
N PRO A 100 2.79 -24.15 11.83
CA PRO A 100 1.70 -24.98 12.35
C PRO A 100 0.36 -24.75 11.63
N PHE A 101 0.27 -23.74 10.76
CA PHE A 101 -0.97 -23.38 10.06
C PHE A 101 -0.97 -23.79 8.58
N ARG A 102 0.09 -24.44 8.10
CA ARG A 102 0.26 -24.83 6.70
C ARG A 102 0.21 -26.34 6.52
N ASN A 103 -0.60 -26.79 5.57
CA ASN A 103 -0.51 -28.15 5.07
C ASN A 103 0.62 -28.24 4.03
N MET A 104 1.78 -28.78 4.43
CA MET A 104 2.99 -28.82 3.59
C MET A 104 2.78 -29.46 2.21
N PRO A 105 2.11 -30.62 2.06
CA PRO A 105 1.89 -31.21 0.73
C PRO A 105 1.12 -30.29 -0.24
N THR A 106 0.12 -29.57 0.27
CA THR A 106 -0.66 -28.62 -0.54
C THR A 106 0.16 -27.38 -0.87
N PHE A 107 0.92 -26.87 0.10
CA PHE A 107 1.74 -25.69 -0.07
C PHE A 107 2.90 -25.91 -1.05
N LEU A 108 3.56 -27.08 -1.00
CA LEU A 108 4.62 -27.43 -1.93
C LEU A 108 4.11 -27.56 -3.37
N LYS A 109 2.89 -28.10 -3.57
CA LYS A 109 2.24 -28.11 -4.89
C LYS A 109 1.96 -26.70 -5.39
N GLN A 110 1.48 -25.81 -4.51
CA GLN A 110 1.28 -24.40 -4.85
C GLN A 110 2.59 -23.74 -5.31
N LEU A 111 3.71 -23.97 -4.60
CA LEU A 111 5.01 -23.40 -4.99
C LEU A 111 5.47 -23.92 -6.36
N ARG A 112 5.33 -25.23 -6.62
CA ARG A 112 5.61 -25.81 -7.93
C ARG A 112 4.76 -25.17 -9.03
N ASP A 113 3.45 -25.04 -8.79
CA ASP A 113 2.51 -24.50 -9.77
C ASP A 113 2.72 -22.99 -10.03
N LEU A 114 3.27 -22.25 -9.05
CA LEU A 114 3.73 -20.87 -9.24
C LEU A 114 4.97 -20.76 -10.14
N GLY A 115 5.73 -21.85 -10.32
CA GLY A 115 6.95 -21.89 -11.14
C GLY A 115 8.25 -21.88 -10.35
N PHE A 116 8.23 -22.20 -9.05
CA PHE A 116 9.46 -22.50 -8.33
C PHE A 116 10.04 -23.85 -8.77
N ALA A 117 11.35 -23.91 -8.94
CA ALA A 117 12.08 -25.12 -9.31
C ALA A 117 12.31 -26.05 -8.10
N GLY A 118 12.25 -25.49 -6.89
CA GLY A 118 12.62 -26.21 -5.69
C GLY A 118 12.39 -25.44 -4.40
N VAL A 119 12.80 -26.06 -3.29
CA VAL A 119 12.66 -25.50 -1.94
C VAL A 119 13.92 -25.64 -1.08
N GLN A 120 14.02 -24.78 -0.07
CA GLN A 120 15.00 -24.83 1.02
C GLN A 120 14.27 -24.59 2.34
N ASN A 121 14.68 -25.23 3.42
CA ASN A 121 14.17 -24.99 4.78
C ASN A 121 14.68 -23.63 5.31
N PHE A 122 13.90 -22.58 5.07
CA PHE A 122 14.17 -21.26 5.63
C PHE A 122 12.87 -20.47 5.77
N PRO A 123 12.57 -19.87 6.93
CA PRO A 123 13.31 -19.88 8.20
C PRO A 123 13.50 -21.29 8.78
N THR A 124 14.63 -21.50 9.46
CA THR A 124 15.00 -22.80 10.04
C THR A 124 15.31 -22.69 11.53
N VAL A 125 14.82 -23.64 12.31
CA VAL A 125 15.13 -23.75 13.75
C VAL A 125 16.58 -24.20 13.98
N GLY A 126 17.29 -24.65 12.95
CA GLY A 126 18.71 -24.96 12.99
C GLY A 126 19.61 -23.77 13.35
N LEU A 127 19.12 -22.54 13.16
CA LEU A 127 19.77 -21.30 13.59
C LEU A 127 19.48 -20.91 15.04
N ILE A 128 18.60 -21.65 15.73
CA ILE A 128 18.20 -21.41 17.12
C ILE A 128 18.91 -22.43 17.99
N ASP A 129 19.47 -21.98 19.12
CA ASP A 129 20.20 -22.81 20.08
C ASP A 129 19.70 -22.63 21.53
N GLY A 130 20.41 -23.25 22.46
CA GLY A 130 20.14 -23.17 23.89
C GLY A 130 18.79 -23.73 24.32
N GLN A 131 18.30 -23.27 25.48
CA GLN A 131 17.01 -23.72 26.04
C GLN A 131 15.84 -23.37 25.12
N PHE A 132 15.92 -22.27 24.36
CA PHE A 132 14.86 -21.90 23.43
C PHE A 132 14.72 -22.94 22.31
N ARG A 133 15.83 -23.42 21.72
CA ARG A 133 15.78 -24.53 20.76
C ARG A 133 15.18 -25.79 21.35
N ALA A 134 15.61 -26.19 22.56
CA ALA A 134 15.08 -27.39 23.21
C ALA A 134 13.56 -27.32 23.38
N ASN A 135 13.03 -26.17 23.82
CA ASN A 135 11.60 -25.97 23.95
C ASN A 135 10.85 -26.02 22.61
N LEU A 136 11.45 -25.53 21.51
CA LEU A 136 10.84 -25.64 20.18
C LEU A 136 10.72 -27.10 19.72
N GLU A 137 11.78 -27.89 19.93
CA GLU A 137 11.76 -29.33 19.63
C GLU A 137 10.68 -30.06 20.45
N GLU A 138 10.60 -29.78 21.76
CA GLU A 138 9.64 -30.42 22.67
C GLU A 138 8.18 -30.01 22.41
N THR A 139 7.94 -28.87 21.76
CA THR A 139 6.59 -28.33 21.51
C THR A 139 6.13 -28.46 20.07
N GLY A 140 6.77 -29.32 19.28
CA GLY A 140 6.33 -29.66 17.93
C GLY A 140 6.76 -28.64 16.86
N MET A 141 7.83 -27.89 17.09
CA MET A 141 8.48 -27.02 16.10
C MET A 141 9.94 -27.47 15.87
N GLY A 142 10.16 -28.78 15.87
CA GLY A 142 11.47 -29.39 15.74
C GLY A 142 12.02 -29.42 14.31
N TYR A 143 13.33 -29.59 14.18
CA TYR A 143 13.99 -29.66 12.88
C TYR A 143 13.53 -30.86 12.03
N ASP A 144 13.03 -31.93 12.66
CA ASP A 144 12.50 -33.09 11.94
C ASP A 144 11.31 -32.74 11.02
N LEU A 145 10.51 -31.72 11.35
CA LEU A 145 9.47 -31.22 10.44
C LEU A 145 10.04 -30.56 9.17
N GLU A 146 11.24 -29.96 9.28
CA GLU A 146 11.95 -29.45 8.10
C GLU A 146 12.47 -30.58 7.23
N VAL A 147 12.91 -31.69 7.85
CA VAL A 147 13.32 -32.92 7.14
C VAL A 147 12.13 -33.54 6.41
N ASP A 148 10.98 -33.67 7.08
CA ASP A 148 9.74 -34.19 6.48
C ASP A 148 9.28 -33.32 5.29
N MET A 149 9.37 -32.00 5.42
CA MET A 149 9.05 -31.06 4.35
C MET A 149 9.96 -31.26 3.12
N ILE A 150 11.26 -31.48 3.35
CA ILE A 150 12.22 -31.77 2.27
C ILE A 150 11.92 -33.12 1.61
N GLN A 151 11.58 -34.14 2.39
CA GLN A 151 11.19 -35.45 1.85
C GLN A 151 9.94 -35.37 0.97
N GLU A 152 8.93 -34.62 1.41
CA GLU A 152 7.72 -34.38 0.62
C GLU A 152 8.02 -33.57 -0.65
N ALA A 153 8.90 -32.57 -0.57
CA ALA A 153 9.30 -31.80 -1.75
C ALA A 153 10.04 -32.68 -2.78
N HIS A 154 10.93 -33.56 -2.30
CA HIS A 154 11.63 -34.52 -3.15
C HIS A 154 10.66 -35.48 -3.85
N SER A 155 9.63 -35.97 -3.14
CA SER A 155 8.59 -36.86 -3.70
C SER A 155 7.73 -36.16 -4.78
N LEU A 156 7.58 -34.84 -4.68
CA LEU A 156 6.90 -33.99 -5.66
C LEU A 156 7.78 -33.57 -6.85
N ASN A 157 8.99 -34.12 -6.97
CA ASN A 157 9.99 -33.80 -8.00
C ASN A 157 10.45 -32.33 -7.99
N LEU A 158 10.39 -31.67 -6.83
CA LEU A 158 11.02 -30.37 -6.62
C LEU A 158 12.51 -30.57 -6.32
N LEU A 159 13.35 -29.64 -6.79
CA LEU A 159 14.74 -29.57 -6.34
C LEU A 159 14.79 -29.23 -4.84
N THR A 160 15.66 -29.90 -4.10
CA THR A 160 15.77 -29.73 -2.65
C THR A 160 17.16 -29.28 -2.25
N THR A 161 17.26 -28.12 -1.59
CA THR A 161 18.56 -27.50 -1.26
C THR A 161 18.68 -27.12 0.23
N PRO A 162 18.41 -28.02 1.20
CA PRO A 162 18.31 -27.64 2.61
C PRO A 162 19.60 -27.16 3.26
N TYR A 163 19.46 -26.31 4.27
CA TYR A 163 20.49 -26.00 5.25
C TYR A 163 20.60 -27.11 6.30
N VAL A 164 21.85 -27.48 6.61
CA VAL A 164 22.22 -28.43 7.66
C VAL A 164 23.32 -27.80 8.54
N PHE A 165 23.26 -28.03 9.85
CA PHE A 165 24.13 -27.37 10.82
C PHE A 165 25.10 -28.32 11.51
N ASN A 166 24.85 -29.63 11.42
CA ASN A 166 25.68 -30.67 12.02
C ASN A 166 25.60 -32.00 11.23
N VAL A 167 26.41 -32.98 11.66
CA VAL A 167 26.50 -34.31 11.05
C VAL A 167 25.18 -35.05 11.04
N GLU A 168 24.38 -34.97 12.11
CA GLU A 168 23.13 -35.72 12.22
C GLU A 168 22.06 -35.16 11.28
N GLU A 169 21.90 -33.83 11.24
CA GLU A 169 21.01 -33.16 10.30
C GLU A 169 21.42 -33.42 8.84
N SER A 170 22.73 -33.48 8.56
CA SER A 170 23.26 -33.88 7.25
C SER A 170 22.78 -35.26 6.83
N ARG A 171 22.86 -36.24 7.75
CA ARG A 171 22.37 -37.60 7.49
C ARG A 171 20.86 -37.66 7.29
N LYS A 172 20.10 -36.93 8.09
CA LYS A 172 18.63 -36.85 7.97
C LYS A 172 18.22 -36.27 6.62
N MET A 173 18.79 -35.14 6.21
CA MET A 173 18.49 -34.52 4.93
C MET A 173 18.95 -35.36 3.73
N ALA A 174 20.10 -36.03 3.82
CA ALA A 174 20.53 -36.97 2.78
C ALA A 174 19.55 -38.14 2.61
N ARG A 175 19.04 -38.72 3.73
CA ARG A 175 18.00 -39.77 3.67
C ARG A 175 16.66 -39.26 3.15
N ALA A 176 16.32 -38.00 3.42
CA ALA A 176 15.11 -37.36 2.90
C ALA A 176 15.15 -37.16 1.37
N GLY A 177 16.30 -37.37 0.72
CA GLY A 177 16.47 -37.19 -0.72
C GLY A 177 16.94 -35.79 -1.11
N ALA A 178 17.62 -35.07 -0.20
CA ALA A 178 18.19 -33.76 -0.53
C ALA A 178 19.14 -33.87 -1.73
N ASP A 179 18.89 -33.05 -2.76
CA ASP A 179 19.72 -33.01 -3.96
C ASP A 179 21.01 -32.20 -3.73
N ILE A 180 20.88 -31.14 -2.92
CA ILE A 180 21.96 -30.24 -2.53
C ILE A 180 21.91 -30.03 -1.01
N LEU A 181 23.02 -30.19 -0.31
CA LEU A 181 23.14 -29.81 1.10
C LEU A 181 23.95 -28.53 1.26
N VAL A 182 23.42 -27.60 2.04
CA VAL A 182 24.11 -26.35 2.34
C VAL A 182 24.58 -26.38 3.79
N ALA A 183 25.88 -26.63 4.00
CA ALA A 183 26.50 -26.66 5.31
C ALA A 183 26.54 -25.23 5.90
N HIS A 184 25.67 -24.96 6.87
CA HIS A 184 25.43 -23.62 7.40
C HIS A 184 26.22 -23.37 8.70
N MET A 185 27.15 -22.42 8.65
CA MET A 185 28.10 -22.13 9.74
C MET A 185 27.62 -21.04 10.71
N GLY A 186 26.30 -20.85 10.82
CA GLY A 186 25.70 -19.73 11.57
C GLY A 186 25.64 -18.41 10.80
N LEU A 187 25.29 -17.32 11.48
CA LEU A 187 25.09 -16.01 10.86
C LEU A 187 26.37 -15.42 10.26
N THR A 188 26.23 -14.76 9.11
CA THR A 188 27.36 -14.07 8.48
C THR A 188 27.84 -12.89 9.33
N THR A 189 29.13 -12.86 9.67
CA THR A 189 29.71 -11.90 10.63
C THR A 189 30.21 -10.58 10.01
N SER A 190 29.66 -10.16 8.86
CA SER A 190 30.16 -9.01 8.08
C SER A 190 29.08 -7.97 7.74
N GLY A 191 29.51 -6.74 7.49
CA GLY A 191 28.67 -5.59 7.13
C GLY A 191 28.19 -4.78 8.34
N SER A 192 27.37 -3.76 8.07
CA SER A 192 26.85 -2.83 9.09
C SER A 192 25.89 -3.45 10.09
N ILE A 193 25.26 -4.57 9.72
CA ILE A 193 24.22 -5.27 10.50
C ILE A 193 24.47 -6.79 10.59
N GLY A 194 25.73 -7.22 10.48
CA GLY A 194 26.15 -8.62 10.66
C GLY A 194 26.30 -9.03 12.13
N ALA A 195 26.38 -10.33 12.41
CA ALA A 195 26.65 -10.83 13.77
C ALA A 195 28.10 -10.57 14.18
N THR A 196 28.37 -10.31 15.46
CA THR A 196 29.74 -10.09 15.99
C THR A 196 30.37 -11.36 16.57
N THR A 197 29.58 -12.41 16.78
CA THR A 197 30.00 -13.71 17.31
C THR A 197 29.88 -14.78 16.22
N GLY A 198 30.85 -15.69 16.14
CA GLY A 198 30.84 -16.74 15.13
C GLY A 198 32.03 -17.69 15.22
N LYS A 199 31.96 -18.78 14.46
CA LYS A 199 33.05 -19.75 14.27
C LYS A 199 34.23 -19.09 13.52
N THR A 200 35.42 -19.62 13.73
CA THR A 200 36.59 -19.32 12.88
C THR A 200 36.50 -20.07 11.54
N LEU A 201 37.26 -19.62 10.52
CA LEU A 201 37.29 -20.30 9.22
C LEU A 201 37.79 -21.75 9.33
N ASP A 202 38.77 -22.02 10.20
CA ASP A 202 39.33 -23.37 10.38
C ASP A 202 38.33 -24.31 11.07
N GLU A 203 37.54 -23.82 12.04
CA GLU A 203 36.42 -24.58 12.62
C GLU A 203 35.33 -24.87 11.59
N CYS A 204 35.06 -23.91 10.69
CA CYS A 204 34.12 -24.11 9.59
C CYS A 204 34.59 -25.21 8.63
N ILE A 205 35.88 -25.22 8.25
CA ILE A 205 36.44 -26.25 7.37
C ILE A 205 36.22 -27.65 7.94
N LYS A 206 36.53 -27.84 9.23
CA LYS A 206 36.36 -29.13 9.90
C LYS A 206 34.89 -29.58 9.88
N LEU A 207 33.97 -28.71 10.30
CA LEU A 207 32.56 -29.03 10.37
C LEU A 207 31.93 -29.26 8.99
N ILE A 208 32.30 -28.44 7.98
CA ILE A 208 31.84 -28.61 6.60
C ILE A 208 32.31 -29.96 6.05
N GLN A 209 33.55 -30.36 6.30
CA GLN A 209 34.08 -31.65 5.87
C GLN A 209 33.31 -32.81 6.54
N GLU A 210 33.08 -32.73 7.85
CA GLU A 210 32.31 -33.73 8.60
C GLU A 210 30.86 -33.85 8.07
N ILE A 211 30.19 -32.72 7.81
CA ILE A 211 28.84 -32.68 7.21
C ILE A 211 28.84 -33.33 5.83
N ARG A 212 29.83 -32.98 4.99
CA ARG A 212 29.96 -33.52 3.62
C ARG A 212 30.18 -35.03 3.64
N ASP A 213 31.08 -35.51 4.49
CA ASP A 213 31.44 -36.93 4.53
C ASP A 213 30.24 -37.77 5.00
N ALA A 214 29.52 -37.29 6.01
CA ALA A 214 28.30 -37.93 6.49
C ALA A 214 27.17 -37.99 5.44
N ALA A 215 27.07 -36.98 4.58
CA ALA A 215 26.09 -36.95 3.48
C ALA A 215 26.43 -37.97 2.39
N VAL A 216 27.69 -38.00 1.96
CA VAL A 216 28.18 -38.84 0.86
C VAL A 216 28.17 -40.33 1.23
N GLU A 217 28.28 -40.66 2.52
CA GLU A 217 28.05 -42.03 3.02
C GLU A 217 26.62 -42.54 2.73
N ILE A 218 25.64 -41.65 2.62
CA ILE A 218 24.22 -41.99 2.39
C ILE A 218 23.85 -41.81 0.92
N ASN A 219 24.24 -40.69 0.33
CA ASN A 219 24.01 -40.36 -1.07
C ASN A 219 25.32 -39.90 -1.72
N PRO A 220 26.05 -40.76 -2.45
CA PRO A 220 27.31 -40.41 -3.08
C PRO A 220 27.23 -39.28 -4.10
N ASP A 221 26.04 -39.03 -4.66
CA ASP A 221 25.81 -38.05 -5.72
C ASP A 221 25.30 -36.69 -5.22
N VAL A 222 25.20 -36.50 -3.90
CA VAL A 222 24.74 -35.25 -3.27
C VAL A 222 25.71 -34.11 -3.52
N ILE A 223 25.18 -32.94 -3.90
CA ILE A 223 26.00 -31.74 -4.07
C ILE A 223 26.11 -31.01 -2.73
N VAL A 224 27.30 -30.84 -2.18
CA VAL A 224 27.50 -30.07 -0.95
C VAL A 224 28.02 -28.65 -1.24
N LEU A 225 27.39 -27.64 -0.66
CA LEU A 225 27.80 -26.23 -0.68
C LEU A 225 28.06 -25.73 0.75
N CYS A 226 28.87 -24.68 0.91
CA CYS A 226 29.09 -24.02 2.20
C CYS A 226 28.37 -22.67 2.30
N HIS A 227 27.98 -22.27 3.51
CA HIS A 227 27.31 -20.99 3.79
C HIS A 227 27.58 -20.48 5.20
N GLY A 228 27.55 -19.16 5.37
CA GLY A 228 27.40 -18.53 6.69
C GLY A 228 28.70 -18.40 7.48
N GLY A 229 28.55 -17.98 8.74
CA GLY A 229 29.66 -17.71 9.65
C GLY A 229 30.66 -16.70 9.07
N PRO A 230 31.97 -16.97 9.11
CA PRO A 230 33.00 -16.07 8.57
C PRO A 230 33.14 -16.13 7.03
N ILE A 231 32.33 -16.93 6.32
CA ILE A 231 32.42 -17.08 4.86
C ILE A 231 31.62 -15.95 4.18
N ALA A 232 32.20 -14.76 4.10
CA ALA A 232 31.49 -13.54 3.70
C ALA A 232 31.89 -12.99 2.33
N ALA A 233 33.07 -13.34 1.81
CA ALA A 233 33.58 -12.88 0.53
C ALA A 233 34.16 -14.03 -0.31
N PRO A 234 34.39 -13.84 -1.63
CA PRO A 234 34.95 -14.87 -2.50
C PRO A 234 36.26 -15.48 -1.99
N LYS A 235 37.14 -14.67 -1.39
CA LYS A 235 38.40 -15.14 -0.79
C LYS A 235 38.20 -16.14 0.36
N ASP A 236 37.11 -15.97 1.13
CA ASP A 236 36.82 -16.84 2.27
C ASP A 236 36.24 -18.17 1.77
N ALA A 237 35.37 -18.11 0.75
CA ALA A 237 34.88 -19.29 0.05
C ALA A 237 36.04 -20.07 -0.62
N GLU A 238 36.96 -19.38 -1.29
CA GLU A 238 38.18 -19.98 -1.85
C GLU A 238 39.03 -20.64 -0.76
N TYR A 239 39.21 -19.98 0.39
CA TYR A 239 39.95 -20.54 1.52
C TYR A 239 39.36 -21.87 2.02
N VAL A 240 38.03 -21.95 2.12
CA VAL A 240 37.28 -23.15 2.52
C VAL A 240 37.31 -24.23 1.43
N LEU A 241 37.02 -23.88 0.18
CA LEU A 241 36.99 -24.83 -0.95
C LEU A 241 38.38 -25.42 -1.23
N GLY A 242 39.44 -24.64 -1.09
CA GLY A 242 40.81 -25.13 -1.25
C GLY A 242 41.30 -26.07 -0.13
N ARG A 243 40.55 -26.17 0.98
CA ARG A 243 40.90 -26.98 2.16
C ARG A 243 39.86 -28.04 2.52
N THR A 244 38.81 -28.17 1.73
CA THR A 244 37.80 -29.22 1.85
C THR A 244 37.85 -30.11 0.61
N LYS A 245 37.33 -31.34 0.71
CA LYS A 245 37.26 -32.31 -0.38
C LYS A 245 35.80 -32.64 -0.67
N GLY A 246 35.40 -32.49 -1.93
CA GLY A 246 34.02 -32.81 -2.36
C GLY A 246 32.97 -31.81 -1.87
N VAL A 247 33.38 -30.58 -1.58
CA VAL A 247 32.50 -29.42 -1.43
C VAL A 247 32.55 -28.65 -2.76
N HIS A 248 31.40 -28.43 -3.36
CA HIS A 248 31.30 -28.06 -4.77
C HIS A 248 31.07 -26.56 -5.01
N GLY A 249 30.88 -25.79 -3.94
CA GLY A 249 30.72 -24.35 -4.06
C GLY A 249 30.14 -23.67 -2.83
N PHE A 250 29.48 -22.55 -3.05
CA PHE A 250 29.08 -21.60 -2.02
C PHE A 250 27.63 -21.13 -2.21
N TYR A 251 26.95 -20.93 -1.10
CA TYR A 251 25.63 -20.30 -1.06
C TYR A 251 25.72 -18.91 -0.43
N GLY A 252 25.43 -17.85 -1.17
CA GLY A 252 25.59 -16.47 -0.73
C GLY A 252 24.26 -15.71 -0.65
N ALA A 253 23.84 -15.31 0.54
CA ALA A 253 22.67 -14.45 0.70
C ALA A 253 23.11 -12.99 0.90
N SER A 254 23.48 -12.62 2.13
CA SER A 254 23.96 -11.28 2.45
C SER A 254 25.17 -10.85 1.63
N SER A 255 26.08 -11.79 1.35
CA SER A 255 27.31 -11.52 0.58
C SER A 255 27.03 -11.24 -0.90
N MET A 256 25.89 -11.69 -1.43
CA MET A 256 25.55 -11.54 -2.84
C MET A 256 24.76 -10.26 -3.13
N GLU A 257 23.83 -9.88 -2.25
CA GLU A 257 22.98 -8.70 -2.48
C GLU A 257 23.29 -7.54 -1.52
N ARG A 258 23.28 -7.80 -0.21
CA ARG A 258 23.26 -6.73 0.79
C ARG A 258 24.56 -5.95 0.82
N LEU A 259 25.68 -6.64 1.02
CA LEU A 259 27.00 -5.99 1.17
C LEU A 259 27.40 -5.20 -0.10
N PRO A 260 27.23 -5.75 -1.32
CA PRO A 260 27.50 -5.00 -2.53
C PRO A 260 26.58 -3.78 -2.69
N VAL A 261 25.29 -3.90 -2.40
CA VAL A 261 24.32 -2.79 -2.53
C VAL A 261 24.59 -1.68 -1.51
N GLU A 262 24.85 -2.03 -0.24
CA GLU A 262 25.24 -1.07 0.81
C GLU A 262 26.45 -0.24 0.37
N THR A 263 27.49 -0.91 -0.13
CA THR A 263 28.72 -0.26 -0.61
C THR A 263 28.43 0.63 -1.82
N ALA A 264 27.75 0.10 -2.85
CA ALA A 264 27.51 0.82 -4.09
C ALA A 264 26.69 2.10 -3.87
N ILE A 265 25.61 2.02 -3.09
CA ILE A 265 24.75 3.17 -2.77
C ILE A 265 25.51 4.19 -1.92
N THR A 266 26.30 3.72 -0.95
CA THR A 266 27.09 4.62 -0.09
C THR A 266 28.14 5.38 -0.89
N GLU A 267 28.93 4.69 -1.71
CA GLU A 267 30.03 5.29 -2.44
C GLU A 267 29.56 6.20 -3.57
N ILE A 268 28.48 5.85 -4.29
CA ILE A 268 27.91 6.77 -5.29
C ILE A 268 27.37 8.04 -4.63
N THR A 269 26.74 7.90 -3.46
CA THR A 269 26.23 9.04 -2.69
C THR A 269 27.38 9.94 -2.22
N LYS A 270 28.45 9.36 -1.66
CA LYS A 270 29.67 10.11 -1.29
C LYS A 270 30.28 10.83 -2.49
N SER A 271 30.32 10.19 -3.65
CA SER A 271 30.85 10.77 -4.88
C SER A 271 30.04 12.00 -5.33
N PHE A 272 28.71 11.94 -5.31
CA PHE A 272 27.86 13.10 -5.58
C PHE A 272 28.01 14.20 -4.52
N LYS A 273 28.17 13.85 -3.25
CA LYS A 273 28.41 14.81 -2.16
C LYS A 273 29.77 15.50 -2.23
N ALA A 274 30.77 14.86 -2.83
CA ALA A 274 32.11 15.42 -3.04
C ALA A 274 32.16 16.45 -4.17
N LEU A 275 31.12 16.56 -5.01
CA LEU A 275 31.05 17.58 -6.05
C LEU A 275 31.05 18.97 -5.42
N LYS A 276 32.05 19.77 -5.77
CA LYS A 276 32.13 21.18 -5.36
C LYS A 276 31.43 22.04 -6.42
N PRO A 277 30.22 22.56 -6.17
CA PRO A 277 29.63 23.52 -7.09
C PRO A 277 30.55 24.75 -7.16
N LYS A 278 30.84 25.25 -8.37
CA LYS A 278 31.54 26.53 -8.52
C LYS A 278 30.64 27.63 -7.98
N LEU A 279 30.88 28.03 -6.73
CA LEU A 279 30.35 29.28 -6.19
C LEU A 279 31.07 30.40 -6.94
N ARG A 280 30.38 31.07 -7.86
CA ARG A 280 30.80 32.42 -8.27
C ARG A 280 30.85 33.26 -7.00
N ASN A 281 31.92 34.04 -6.81
CA ASN A 281 31.96 35.07 -5.76
C ASN A 281 30.78 36.03 -5.98
N ILE A 282 29.69 35.78 -5.28
CA ILE A 282 28.62 36.76 -5.11
C ILE A 282 29.10 37.62 -3.96
N ASN A 283 29.84 38.69 -4.28
CA ASN A 283 29.89 39.85 -3.39
C ASN A 283 28.44 40.23 -3.13
N MET A 284 27.93 40.02 -1.92
CA MET A 284 26.58 40.44 -1.55
C MET A 284 26.48 41.96 -1.66
N PRO A 285 25.77 42.52 -2.64
CA PRO A 285 25.39 43.91 -2.61
C PRO A 285 24.19 44.03 -1.66
N SER A 286 24.10 45.16 -0.97
CA SER A 286 22.93 45.52 -0.17
C SER A 286 21.64 45.38 -0.99
N VAL A 287 20.62 44.90 -0.28
CA VAL A 287 19.23 44.66 -0.74
C VAL A 287 18.79 45.63 -1.84
N ARG A 288 18.79 45.15 -3.09
CA ARG A 288 17.85 45.58 -4.14
C ARG A 288 17.45 44.38 -4.99
N THR A 289 16.13 44.30 -5.13
CA THR A 289 15.29 43.34 -5.84
C THR A 289 15.64 43.14 -7.32
N ALA A 290 15.49 41.89 -7.78
CA ALA A 290 15.19 41.44 -9.16
C ALA A 290 16.30 41.67 -10.22
N ASN A 291 16.60 40.78 -11.18
CA ASN A 291 15.99 39.57 -11.72
C ASN A 291 17.10 38.73 -12.38
N ALA A 292 17.04 37.40 -12.25
CA ALA A 292 17.70 36.49 -13.18
C ALA A 292 16.63 35.55 -13.75
N GLY A 293 16.36 35.68 -15.04
CA GLY A 293 15.86 34.60 -15.88
C GLY A 293 16.97 34.25 -16.88
N ASP A 294 17.07 33.07 -17.45
CA ASP A 294 16.34 31.81 -17.27
C ASP A 294 17.12 30.74 -18.07
N SER A 295 17.05 29.48 -17.65
CA SER A 295 16.93 28.32 -18.56
C SER A 295 16.87 27.01 -17.76
N THR A 296 15.86 26.91 -16.91
CA THR A 296 15.10 25.67 -16.72
C THR A 296 13.65 26.11 -16.67
N SER A 297 13.00 26.12 -17.85
CA SER A 297 11.60 26.51 -18.08
C SER A 297 11.04 27.49 -17.03
N SER A 298 11.09 28.79 -17.29
CA SER A 298 10.40 29.80 -16.48
C SER A 298 8.93 29.43 -16.28
N MET A 299 8.66 28.72 -15.18
CA MET A 299 7.41 28.91 -14.48
C MET A 299 7.42 30.37 -14.06
N GLY A 300 6.64 31.20 -14.79
CA GLY A 300 6.46 32.60 -14.43
C GLY A 300 6.03 32.74 -12.96
N PRO A 301 6.14 33.94 -12.38
CA PRO A 301 5.71 34.21 -11.00
C PRO A 301 4.32 33.65 -10.70
N LEU A 302 3.43 33.73 -11.70
CA LEU A 302 2.10 33.16 -11.68
C LEU A 302 2.10 31.63 -11.50
N ALA A 303 2.90 30.90 -12.28
CA ALA A 303 2.97 29.44 -12.21
C ALA A 303 3.60 28.94 -10.90
N ARG A 304 4.60 29.66 -10.36
CA ARG A 304 5.16 29.36 -9.04
C ARG A 304 4.12 29.56 -7.94
N PHE A 305 3.44 30.71 -7.93
CA PHE A 305 2.33 30.99 -7.02
C PHE A 305 1.22 29.93 -7.12
N TRP A 306 0.89 29.49 -8.34
CA TRP A 306 -0.10 28.45 -8.63
C TRP A 306 0.28 27.07 -8.08
N ARG A 307 1.57 26.75 -7.91
CA ARG A 307 2.02 25.45 -7.38
C ARG A 307 2.32 25.46 -5.88
N THR A 308 2.56 26.62 -5.29
CA THR A 308 2.98 26.74 -3.89
C THR A 308 1.88 27.25 -2.96
N THR A 309 0.68 27.55 -3.47
CA THR A 309 -0.43 28.07 -2.65
C THR A 309 -1.72 27.33 -2.97
N HIS A 310 -2.71 27.41 -2.09
CA HIS A 310 -4.08 26.96 -2.36
C HIS A 310 -4.86 27.90 -3.31
N ALA A 311 -4.22 28.91 -3.92
CA ALA A 311 -4.87 29.84 -4.84
C ALA A 311 -5.61 29.17 -6.02
N PRO A 312 -5.10 28.09 -6.65
CA PRO A 312 -5.86 27.38 -7.69
C PRO A 312 -7.17 26.79 -7.15
N ASP A 313 -7.17 26.36 -5.89
CA ASP A 313 -8.35 25.75 -5.26
C ASP A 313 -9.41 26.79 -4.97
N TYR A 314 -9.00 27.96 -4.46
CA TYR A 314 -9.92 29.09 -4.24
C TYR A 314 -10.46 29.66 -5.55
N ILE A 315 -9.62 29.78 -6.58
CA ILE A 315 -10.08 30.23 -7.90
C ILE A 315 -11.02 29.19 -8.52
N GLY A 316 -10.66 27.91 -8.46
CA GLY A 316 -11.52 26.82 -8.94
C GLY A 316 -12.85 26.78 -8.21
N PHE A 317 -12.83 26.94 -6.88
CA PHE A 317 -14.03 26.98 -6.04
C PHE A 317 -14.91 28.19 -6.36
N THR A 318 -14.34 29.38 -6.54
CA THR A 318 -15.12 30.58 -6.87
C THR A 318 -15.74 30.49 -8.28
N ILE A 319 -15.00 29.97 -9.27
CA ILE A 319 -15.54 29.69 -10.61
C ILE A 319 -16.68 28.68 -10.55
N LEU A 320 -16.50 27.60 -9.78
CA LEU A 320 -17.51 26.56 -9.61
C LEU A 320 -18.78 27.11 -8.93
N LEU A 321 -18.62 27.90 -7.86
CA LEU A 321 -19.72 28.54 -7.15
C LEU A 321 -20.47 29.54 -8.05
N ALA A 322 -19.73 30.38 -8.78
CA ALA A 322 -20.33 31.32 -9.73
C ALA A 322 -21.09 30.58 -10.84
N GLY A 323 -20.50 29.52 -11.40
CA GLY A 323 -21.15 28.67 -12.40
C GLY A 323 -22.44 28.04 -11.86
N TRP A 324 -22.43 27.54 -10.63
CA TRP A 324 -23.63 26.99 -9.99
C TRP A 324 -24.73 28.04 -9.79
N ILE A 325 -24.37 29.24 -9.30
CA ILE A 325 -25.31 30.35 -9.13
C ILE A 325 -25.90 30.77 -10.49
N LEU A 326 -25.09 30.86 -11.53
CA LEU A 326 -25.56 31.20 -12.88
C LEU A 326 -26.55 30.15 -13.42
N ILE A 327 -26.32 28.87 -13.17
CA ILE A 327 -27.28 27.81 -13.54
C ILE A 327 -28.61 28.01 -12.83
N ILE A 328 -28.59 28.25 -11.51
CA ILE A 328 -29.82 28.46 -10.72
C ILE A 328 -30.62 29.66 -11.24
N LEU A 329 -29.94 30.75 -11.61
CA LEU A 329 -30.58 32.00 -12.01
C LEU A 329 -31.04 32.02 -13.47
N LEU A 330 -30.33 31.35 -14.38
CA LEU A 330 -30.49 31.57 -15.83
C LEU A 330 -31.01 30.35 -16.58
N VAL A 331 -30.94 29.14 -16.01
CA VAL A 331 -31.20 27.90 -16.76
C VAL A 331 -32.55 27.30 -16.37
N ASN A 332 -33.46 27.27 -17.34
CA ASN A 332 -34.69 26.48 -17.25
C ASN A 332 -34.43 25.01 -17.61
N PRO A 333 -35.17 24.06 -17.03
CA PRO A 333 -35.01 22.66 -17.34
C PRO A 333 -35.53 22.34 -18.74
N PHE A 334 -35.00 21.30 -19.37
CA PHE A 334 -35.63 20.65 -20.50
C PHE A 334 -37.02 20.14 -20.11
N HIS A 335 -38.05 20.47 -20.87
CA HIS A 335 -39.42 20.00 -20.59
C HIS A 335 -39.69 18.71 -21.34
N ARG A 336 -39.35 17.57 -20.74
CA ARG A 336 -39.71 16.25 -21.30
C ARG A 336 -41.24 16.13 -21.42
N MET A 337 -41.70 15.62 -22.56
CA MET A 337 -43.11 15.33 -22.80
C MET A 337 -43.65 14.27 -21.82
N PHE A 338 -44.93 14.36 -21.50
CA PHE A 338 -45.61 13.47 -20.56
C PHE A 338 -47.02 13.12 -21.04
N PHE A 339 -47.63 12.11 -20.41
CA PHE A 339 -49.04 11.76 -20.62
C PHE A 339 -49.88 12.29 -19.46
N ILE A 340 -51.06 12.83 -19.76
CA ILE A 340 -51.95 13.39 -18.73
C ILE A 340 -52.53 12.33 -17.78
N ASN A 341 -52.58 11.08 -18.23
CA ASN A 341 -53.10 9.95 -17.49
C ASN A 341 -52.00 9.04 -16.89
N ASP A 342 -50.76 9.53 -16.79
CA ASP A 342 -49.68 8.80 -16.12
C ASP A 342 -49.80 8.94 -14.59
N LEU A 343 -50.18 7.84 -13.93
CA LEU A 343 -50.36 7.78 -12.47
C LEU A 343 -49.07 8.06 -11.69
N ARG A 344 -47.90 7.90 -12.30
CA ARG A 344 -46.62 8.12 -11.62
C ARG A 344 -46.32 9.59 -11.38
N ILE A 345 -47.02 10.49 -12.09
CA ILE A 345 -46.86 11.95 -12.00
C ILE A 345 -48.13 12.65 -11.49
N SER A 346 -49.08 11.89 -10.96
CA SER A 346 -50.39 12.35 -10.48
C SER A 346 -50.49 12.49 -8.96
N TYR A 347 -49.38 12.43 -8.23
CA TYR A 347 -49.40 12.61 -6.77
C TYR A 347 -49.72 14.07 -6.40
N PRO A 348 -50.30 14.31 -5.21
CA PRO A 348 -50.58 15.67 -4.75
C PRO A 348 -49.28 16.44 -4.49
N HIS A 349 -49.31 17.75 -4.74
CA HIS A 349 -48.21 18.64 -4.38
C HIS A 349 -48.18 18.87 -2.86
N ALA A 350 -47.08 18.50 -2.21
CA ALA A 350 -46.89 18.78 -0.78
C ALA A 350 -46.61 20.27 -0.54
N GLU A 351 -47.55 20.97 0.08
CA GLU A 351 -47.42 22.39 0.49
C GLU A 351 -46.43 22.58 1.63
N HIS A 352 -46.33 21.60 2.52
CA HIS A 352 -45.39 21.59 3.64
C HIS A 352 -44.39 20.45 3.45
N GLU A 353 -43.16 20.83 3.11
CA GLU A 353 -42.06 19.88 2.98
C GLU A 353 -41.56 19.44 4.35
N ARG A 354 -41.35 18.14 4.54
CA ARG A 354 -40.77 17.59 5.77
C ARG A 354 -39.36 18.11 6.04
N VAL A 355 -38.58 18.28 4.97
CA VAL A 355 -37.26 18.91 4.99
C VAL A 355 -37.21 19.98 3.92
N THR A 356 -37.45 21.23 4.32
CA THR A 356 -37.35 22.38 3.42
C THR A 356 -35.90 22.65 3.00
N VAL A 357 -35.70 23.43 1.94
CA VAL A 357 -34.36 23.85 1.50
C VAL A 357 -33.52 24.49 2.63
N PRO A 358 -34.04 25.44 3.45
CA PRO A 358 -33.30 25.96 4.60
C PRO A 358 -32.93 24.90 5.65
N LEU A 359 -33.82 23.95 5.92
CA LEU A 359 -33.52 22.84 6.84
C LEU A 359 -32.43 21.93 6.28
N ASN A 360 -32.43 21.69 4.97
CA ASN A 360 -31.37 20.94 4.33
C ASN A 360 -30.00 21.66 4.45
N PHE A 361 -29.95 22.98 4.27
CA PHE A 361 -28.75 23.77 4.56
C PHE A 361 -28.32 23.65 6.04
N LEU A 362 -29.27 23.71 6.97
CA LEU A 362 -28.97 23.52 8.39
C LEU A 362 -28.34 22.15 8.66
N TYR A 363 -28.98 21.07 8.22
CA TYR A 363 -28.56 19.70 8.51
C TYR A 363 -27.29 19.27 7.78
N ALA A 364 -27.09 19.71 6.53
CA ALA A 364 -26.02 19.20 5.69
C ALA A 364 -24.88 20.20 5.44
N LEU A 365 -25.04 21.48 5.76
CA LEU A 365 -23.94 22.45 5.72
C LEU A 365 -23.58 22.94 7.12
N PHE A 366 -24.52 23.57 7.83
CA PHE A 366 -24.19 24.29 9.07
C PHE A 366 -23.89 23.36 10.25
N ILE A 367 -24.64 22.27 10.44
CA ILE A 367 -24.35 21.27 11.48
C ILE A 367 -22.98 20.61 11.22
N PRO A 368 -22.70 20.04 10.02
CA PRO A 368 -21.37 19.51 9.72
C PRO A 368 -20.26 20.52 9.93
N LEU A 369 -20.40 21.75 9.44
CA LEU A 369 -19.42 22.81 9.63
C LEU A 369 -19.17 23.08 11.13
N GLY A 370 -20.23 23.18 11.92
CA GLY A 370 -20.13 23.37 13.38
C GLY A 370 -19.40 22.23 14.08
N VAL A 371 -19.70 20.98 13.72
CA VAL A 371 -19.02 19.79 14.27
C VAL A 371 -17.54 19.77 13.88
N LEU A 372 -17.20 20.07 12.62
CA LEU A 372 -15.82 20.12 12.15
C LEU A 372 -15.02 21.23 12.84
N ILE A 373 -15.61 22.42 13.00
CA ILE A 373 -15.00 23.53 13.74
C ILE A 373 -14.77 23.12 15.19
N ALA A 374 -15.79 22.60 15.87
CA ALA A 374 -15.70 22.19 17.26
C ALA A 374 -14.65 21.09 17.47
N TYR A 375 -14.62 20.09 16.60
CA TYR A 375 -13.64 19.01 16.65
C TYR A 375 -12.21 19.54 16.48
N ASN A 376 -11.95 20.31 15.42
CA ASN A 376 -10.61 20.83 15.15
C ASN A 376 -10.12 21.78 16.25
N ILE A 377 -11.00 22.62 16.82
CA ILE A 377 -10.65 23.46 17.98
C ILE A 377 -10.34 22.59 19.21
N ALA A 378 -11.17 21.60 19.51
CA ALA A 378 -10.99 20.72 20.67
C ALA A 378 -9.68 19.92 20.59
N THR A 379 -9.29 19.47 19.39
CA THR A 379 -8.03 18.76 19.16
C THR A 379 -6.84 19.68 18.91
N ARG A 380 -7.01 21.01 19.03
CA ARG A 380 -5.98 22.02 18.76
C ARG A 380 -5.30 21.82 17.39
N ALA A 381 -6.11 21.58 16.37
CA ALA A 381 -5.65 21.34 15.00
C ALA A 381 -4.88 22.54 14.44
N SER A 382 -3.95 22.26 13.52
CA SER A 382 -3.20 23.31 12.82
C SER A 382 -4.11 24.15 11.91
N THR A 383 -3.71 25.39 11.62
CA THR A 383 -4.42 26.27 10.67
C THR A 383 -4.59 25.60 9.30
N HIS A 384 -3.58 24.84 8.87
CA HIS A 384 -3.62 24.05 7.64
C HIS A 384 -4.74 23.00 7.66
N LYS A 385 -4.91 22.28 8.78
CA LYS A 385 -5.99 21.31 8.95
C LYS A 385 -7.36 21.96 8.96
N HIS A 386 -7.50 23.15 9.55
CA HIS A 386 -8.73 23.94 9.43
C HIS A 386 -9.04 24.29 7.97
N GLU A 387 -8.07 24.86 7.25
CA GLU A 387 -8.21 25.25 5.84
C GLU A 387 -8.61 24.05 4.96
N ALA A 388 -7.84 22.97 5.02
CA ALA A 388 -8.09 21.74 4.25
C ALA A 388 -9.47 21.14 4.55
N THR A 389 -9.89 21.14 5.82
CA THR A 389 -11.20 20.59 6.24
C THR A 389 -12.35 21.39 5.63
N TYR A 390 -12.33 22.72 5.78
CA TYR A 390 -13.45 23.57 5.36
C TYR A 390 -13.52 23.71 3.84
N LEU A 391 -12.37 23.80 3.18
CA LEU A 391 -12.29 23.83 1.72
C LEU A 391 -12.83 22.53 1.12
N SER A 392 -12.50 21.38 1.72
CA SER A 392 -13.03 20.07 1.27
C SER A 392 -14.55 19.95 1.45
N LEU A 393 -15.10 20.42 2.59
CA LEU A 393 -16.54 20.44 2.80
C LEU A 393 -17.23 21.36 1.77
N GLY A 394 -16.70 22.57 1.58
CA GLY A 394 -17.22 23.53 0.61
C GLY A 394 -17.24 22.96 -0.81
N ILE A 395 -16.11 22.42 -1.27
CA ILE A 395 -15.99 21.79 -2.59
C ILE A 395 -16.98 20.63 -2.72
N SER A 396 -17.11 19.76 -1.70
CA SER A 396 -18.04 18.63 -1.72
C SER A 396 -19.47 19.09 -2.02
N ILE A 397 -19.93 20.11 -1.27
CA ILE A 397 -21.29 20.63 -1.37
C ILE A 397 -21.52 21.34 -2.71
N VAL A 398 -20.64 22.27 -3.09
CA VAL A 398 -20.82 23.10 -4.29
C VAL A 398 -20.67 22.25 -5.56
N LEU A 399 -19.70 21.33 -5.61
CA LEU A 399 -19.52 20.45 -6.77
C LEU A 399 -20.69 19.48 -6.94
N SER A 400 -21.17 18.89 -5.85
CA SER A 400 -22.34 18.00 -5.88
C SER A 400 -23.58 18.75 -6.40
N SER A 401 -23.80 19.97 -5.92
CA SER A 401 -24.93 20.80 -6.32
C SER A 401 -24.84 21.24 -7.79
N PHE A 402 -23.64 21.66 -8.22
CA PHE A 402 -23.36 22.04 -9.60
C PHE A 402 -23.65 20.89 -10.58
N ILE A 403 -23.10 19.70 -10.33
CA ILE A 403 -23.33 18.52 -11.18
C ILE A 403 -24.80 18.14 -11.16
N THR A 404 -25.44 18.15 -9.98
CA THR A 404 -26.86 17.84 -9.84
C THR A 404 -27.71 18.75 -10.71
N ASP A 405 -27.53 20.07 -10.65
CA ASP A 405 -28.36 21.02 -11.38
C ASP A 405 -28.11 20.97 -12.89
N ILE A 406 -26.87 20.68 -13.34
CA ILE A 406 -26.59 20.40 -14.76
C ILE A 406 -27.43 19.22 -15.23
N VAL A 407 -27.30 18.06 -14.55
CA VAL A 407 -27.97 16.83 -14.96
C VAL A 407 -29.48 17.02 -14.88
N LYS A 408 -29.97 17.69 -13.85
CA LYS A 408 -31.39 17.91 -13.60
C LYS A 408 -32.04 18.78 -14.66
N ASN A 409 -31.40 19.88 -15.04
CA ASN A 409 -31.88 20.72 -16.11
C ASN A 409 -31.75 20.03 -17.49
N ALA A 410 -30.72 19.23 -17.72
CA ALA A 410 -30.54 18.52 -19.00
C ALA A 410 -31.52 17.34 -19.18
N VAL A 411 -31.76 16.56 -18.13
CA VAL A 411 -32.62 15.37 -18.19
C VAL A 411 -34.09 15.75 -18.23
N GLY A 412 -34.49 16.77 -17.47
CA GLY A 412 -35.84 17.32 -17.54
C GLY A 412 -36.93 16.34 -17.12
N ARG A 413 -36.66 15.46 -16.15
CA ARG A 413 -37.60 14.39 -15.76
C ARG A 413 -38.79 14.99 -14.97
N PRO A 414 -40.04 14.70 -15.37
CA PRO A 414 -41.24 14.99 -14.58
C PRO A 414 -41.16 14.46 -13.15
N ARG A 415 -41.52 15.29 -12.17
CA ARG A 415 -41.69 14.89 -10.77
C ARG A 415 -42.97 14.09 -10.57
N PRO A 416 -43.07 13.29 -9.49
CA PRO A 416 -44.29 12.55 -9.17
C PRO A 416 -45.51 13.45 -8.91
N ASP A 417 -45.29 14.72 -8.57
CA ASP A 417 -46.32 15.74 -8.35
C ASP A 417 -46.53 16.70 -9.55
N LEU A 418 -46.03 16.36 -10.75
CA LEU A 418 -46.08 17.27 -11.90
C LEU A 418 -47.50 17.71 -12.27
N LEU A 419 -48.48 16.80 -12.30
CA LEU A 419 -49.84 17.15 -12.72
C LEU A 419 -50.51 18.15 -11.75
N ALA A 420 -50.22 18.02 -10.44
CA ALA A 420 -50.70 18.94 -9.43
C ALA A 420 -50.09 20.35 -9.59
N ARG A 421 -48.85 20.45 -10.08
CA ARG A 421 -48.18 21.72 -10.41
C ARG A 421 -48.64 22.31 -11.74
N CYS A 422 -48.83 21.45 -12.74
CA CYS A 422 -49.16 21.84 -14.12
C CYS A 422 -50.59 22.36 -14.25
N GLN A 423 -51.55 21.72 -13.55
CA GLN A 423 -52.98 21.99 -13.70
C GLN A 423 -53.37 21.96 -15.19
N PRO A 424 -53.37 20.77 -15.83
CA PRO A 424 -53.59 20.68 -17.27
C PRO A 424 -55.01 21.10 -17.67
N SER A 425 -55.16 21.70 -18.85
CA SER A 425 -56.48 22.06 -19.40
C SER A 425 -57.40 20.83 -19.52
N ALA A 426 -58.69 21.02 -19.27
CA ALA A 426 -59.71 19.97 -19.33
C ALA A 426 -59.90 19.38 -20.74
N ASP A 427 -59.49 20.10 -21.79
CA ASP A 427 -59.65 19.70 -23.19
C ASP A 427 -58.56 18.72 -23.70
N VAL A 428 -57.58 18.39 -22.85
CA VAL A 428 -56.44 17.54 -23.22
C VAL A 428 -56.86 16.07 -23.28
N LYS A 429 -56.67 15.43 -24.44
CA LYS A 429 -57.00 14.01 -24.63
C LYS A 429 -56.03 13.10 -23.86
N PRO A 430 -56.53 12.02 -23.23
CA PRO A 430 -55.67 11.01 -22.59
C PRO A 430 -54.88 10.22 -23.64
N ASN A 431 -53.78 9.59 -23.22
CA ASN A 431 -52.89 8.75 -24.06
C ASN A 431 -52.20 9.49 -25.22
N VAL A 432 -52.08 10.82 -25.16
CA VAL A 432 -51.29 11.61 -26.10
C VAL A 432 -50.12 12.24 -25.35
N LEU A 433 -48.93 12.21 -25.97
CA LEU A 433 -47.77 12.92 -25.43
C LEU A 433 -47.99 14.43 -25.59
N VAL A 434 -47.90 15.14 -24.47
CA VAL A 434 -48.09 16.59 -24.39
C VAL A 434 -46.85 17.30 -23.85
N THR A 435 -46.72 18.58 -24.14
CA THR A 435 -45.64 19.46 -23.66
C THR A 435 -46.13 20.36 -22.53
N ILE A 436 -45.24 21.16 -21.94
CA ILE A 436 -45.59 22.18 -20.92
C ILE A 436 -46.71 23.14 -21.35
N ALA A 437 -46.97 23.30 -22.65
CA ALA A 437 -48.00 24.20 -23.18
C ALA A 437 -49.44 23.86 -22.76
N VAL A 438 -49.69 22.66 -22.23
CA VAL A 438 -51.03 22.27 -21.74
C VAL A 438 -51.31 22.72 -20.30
N CYS A 439 -50.29 23.18 -19.58
CA CYS A 439 -50.39 23.62 -18.19
C CYS A 439 -51.08 24.98 -18.11
N THR A 440 -52.10 25.12 -17.25
CA THR A 440 -52.77 26.41 -17.01
C THR A 440 -52.19 27.17 -15.82
N ALA A 441 -51.33 26.53 -15.03
CA ALA A 441 -50.65 27.18 -13.92
C ALA A 441 -49.71 28.31 -14.42
N PRO A 442 -49.52 29.40 -13.64
CA PRO A 442 -48.61 30.48 -14.02
C PRO A 442 -47.19 29.99 -14.27
N ASP A 443 -46.56 30.48 -15.34
CA ASP A 443 -45.15 30.21 -15.61
C ASP A 443 -44.28 30.86 -14.53
N GLY A 444 -43.59 30.02 -13.76
CA GLY A 444 -42.83 30.43 -12.59
C GLY A 444 -42.10 29.26 -11.95
N HIS A 445 -41.39 29.54 -10.86
CA HIS A 445 -40.50 28.57 -10.21
C HIS A 445 -41.19 27.24 -9.87
N THR A 446 -42.43 27.27 -9.36
CA THR A 446 -43.19 26.07 -8.97
C THR A 446 -43.48 25.15 -10.15
N LEU A 447 -43.89 25.72 -11.30
CA LEU A 447 -44.17 24.97 -12.52
C LEU A 447 -42.87 24.42 -13.12
N GLN A 448 -41.85 25.27 -13.26
CA GLN A 448 -40.55 24.90 -13.81
C GLN A 448 -39.86 23.80 -12.99
N ASP A 449 -39.95 23.86 -11.65
CA ASP A 449 -39.44 22.82 -10.76
C ASP A 449 -40.10 21.44 -10.99
N GLY A 450 -41.27 21.38 -11.64
CA GLY A 450 -41.96 20.15 -12.01
C GLY A 450 -41.15 19.20 -12.93
N TRP A 451 -40.19 19.72 -13.71
CA TRP A 451 -39.32 18.91 -14.58
C TRP A 451 -37.93 18.64 -13.99
N ARG A 452 -37.75 18.96 -12.71
CA ARG A 452 -36.49 18.80 -11.99
C ARG A 452 -36.58 17.60 -11.03
N SER A 453 -36.94 16.41 -11.52
CA SER A 453 -36.97 15.21 -10.65
C SER A 453 -35.60 14.52 -10.52
N PHE A 454 -34.89 14.30 -11.62
CA PHE A 454 -33.69 13.46 -11.60
C PHE A 454 -32.40 14.25 -11.81
N PRO A 455 -31.35 14.08 -10.98
CA PRO A 455 -31.35 13.42 -9.68
C PRO A 455 -31.88 14.34 -8.56
N SER A 456 -32.15 13.78 -7.38
CA SER A 456 -32.64 14.56 -6.24
C SER A 456 -31.55 15.44 -5.63
N GLY A 457 -31.83 16.75 -5.57
CA GLY A 457 -30.89 17.75 -5.03
C GLY A 457 -30.79 17.77 -3.52
N HIS A 458 -31.86 17.46 -2.80
CA HIS A 458 -31.78 17.33 -1.34
C HIS A 458 -30.93 16.13 -0.94
N SER A 459 -31.07 15.03 -1.67
CA SER A 459 -30.31 13.80 -1.44
C SER A 459 -28.83 13.99 -1.80
N SER A 460 -28.50 14.57 -2.97
CA SER A 460 -27.09 14.81 -3.33
C SER A 460 -26.40 15.84 -2.44
N PHE A 461 -27.11 16.88 -2.01
CA PHE A 461 -26.60 17.88 -1.07
C PHE A 461 -26.36 17.29 0.32
N SER A 462 -27.31 16.51 0.85
CA SER A 462 -27.20 15.90 2.17
C SER A 462 -26.09 14.86 2.25
N PHE A 463 -25.97 13.98 1.25
CA PHE A 463 -24.86 13.03 1.18
C PHE A 463 -23.50 13.70 0.91
N ALA A 464 -23.46 14.86 0.24
CA ALA A 464 -22.22 15.60 0.06
C ALA A 464 -21.69 16.18 1.39
N GLY A 465 -22.57 16.76 2.20
CA GLY A 465 -22.19 17.39 3.47
C GLY A 465 -22.04 16.41 4.63
N LEU A 466 -23.08 15.63 4.92
CA LEU A 466 -23.06 14.63 5.99
C LEU A 466 -22.18 13.43 5.65
N GLY A 467 -22.07 13.06 4.36
CA GLY A 467 -21.11 12.05 3.92
C GLY A 467 -19.67 12.49 4.12
N PHE A 468 -19.36 13.76 3.84
CA PHE A 468 -18.05 14.32 4.16
C PHE A 468 -17.76 14.28 5.66
N LEU A 469 -18.74 14.66 6.51
CA LEU A 469 -18.60 14.55 7.97
C LEU A 469 -18.34 13.11 8.42
N SER A 470 -19.07 12.14 7.85
CA SER A 470 -18.87 10.71 8.13
C SER A 470 -17.44 10.25 7.81
N LEU A 471 -16.93 10.63 6.64
CA LEU A 471 -15.55 10.31 6.21
C LEU A 471 -14.51 11.00 7.09
N PHE A 472 -14.74 12.26 7.46
CA PHE A 472 -13.86 13.00 8.36
C PHE A 472 -13.76 12.30 9.72
N LEU A 473 -14.89 12.00 10.35
CA LEU A 473 -14.94 11.29 11.64
C LEU A 473 -14.27 9.91 11.55
N ALA A 474 -14.47 9.17 10.45
CA ALA A 474 -13.82 7.89 10.23
C ALA A 474 -12.29 7.99 10.20
N GLY A 475 -11.75 9.05 9.57
CA GLY A 475 -10.33 9.34 9.56
C GLY A 475 -9.81 9.72 10.95
N GLN A 476 -10.52 10.63 11.63
CA GLN A 476 -10.11 11.11 12.96
C GLN A 476 -10.16 10.04 14.05
N LEU A 477 -11.11 9.10 13.96
CA LEU A 477 -11.29 8.03 14.93
C LEU A 477 -10.48 6.76 14.59
N HIS A 478 -9.72 6.79 13.48
CA HIS A 478 -8.88 5.71 12.99
C HIS A 478 -9.61 4.36 12.84
N ILE A 479 -10.86 4.38 12.35
CA ILE A 479 -11.73 3.19 12.42
C ILE A 479 -11.25 2.02 11.55
N PHE A 480 -10.45 2.31 10.52
CA PHE A 480 -9.89 1.33 9.60
C PHE A 480 -8.37 1.11 9.78
N ASN A 481 -7.78 1.62 10.87
CA ASN A 481 -6.36 1.40 11.19
C ASN A 481 -6.20 0.24 12.20
N TYR A 482 -5.55 -0.84 11.77
CA TYR A 482 -5.37 -2.07 12.54
C TYR A 482 -4.45 -1.91 13.76
N TYR A 483 -3.50 -0.97 13.71
CA TYR A 483 -2.51 -0.77 14.76
C TYR A 483 -3.05 0.09 15.92
N SER A 484 -4.04 0.94 15.66
CA SER A 484 -4.58 1.91 16.63
C SER A 484 -5.75 1.37 17.47
N GLY A 485 -6.16 0.12 17.28
CA GLY A 485 -7.28 -0.49 18.01
C GLY A 485 -8.68 0.09 17.69
N GLY A 486 -8.82 0.92 16.65
CA GLY A 486 -10.02 1.71 16.36
C GLY A 486 -11.23 0.97 15.78
N ARG A 487 -11.23 -0.38 15.79
CA ARG A 487 -12.31 -1.20 15.19
C ARG A 487 -13.53 -1.38 16.09
N ASP A 488 -13.64 -0.62 17.17
CA ASP A 488 -14.79 -0.73 18.07
C ASP A 488 -16.09 -0.27 17.41
N LEU A 489 -17.17 -0.99 17.72
CA LEU A 489 -18.49 -0.74 17.15
C LEU A 489 -18.98 0.69 17.48
N SER A 490 -18.64 1.22 18.65
CA SER A 490 -19.03 2.57 19.06
C SER A 490 -18.52 3.66 18.11
N ARG A 491 -17.23 3.65 17.75
CA ARG A 491 -16.67 4.59 16.77
C ARG A 491 -17.30 4.42 15.40
N ALA A 492 -17.54 3.18 14.97
CA ALA A 492 -18.22 2.92 13.70
C ALA A 492 -19.64 3.51 13.67
N LEU A 493 -20.42 3.35 14.74
CA LEU A 493 -21.77 3.91 14.86
C LEU A 493 -21.76 5.45 14.86
N ILE A 494 -20.79 6.07 15.54
CA ILE A 494 -20.60 7.54 15.49
C ILE A 494 -20.34 8.00 14.05
N CYS A 495 -19.45 7.31 13.33
CA CYS A 495 -19.12 7.64 11.94
C CYS A 495 -20.29 7.40 10.98
N LEU A 496 -21.16 6.41 11.23
CA LEU A 496 -22.32 6.11 10.39
C LEU A 496 -23.53 7.04 10.67
N SER A 497 -23.60 7.65 11.86
CA SER A 497 -24.74 8.49 12.25
C SER A 497 -25.05 9.65 11.28
N PRO A 498 -24.08 10.36 10.68
CA PRO A 498 -24.38 11.39 9.68
C PRO A 498 -25.02 10.81 8.41
N LEU A 499 -24.64 9.58 8.02
CA LEU A 499 -25.21 8.91 6.83
C LEU A 499 -26.66 8.50 7.06
N ILE A 500 -27.02 8.14 8.28
CA ILE A 500 -28.43 7.91 8.66
C ILE A 500 -29.21 9.23 8.51
N GLY A 501 -28.66 10.35 9.00
CA GLY A 501 -29.26 11.66 8.81
C GLY A 501 -29.46 12.03 7.32
N ALA A 502 -28.45 11.77 6.48
CA ALA A 502 -28.54 12.00 5.04
C ALA A 502 -29.60 11.12 4.38
N ALA A 503 -29.70 9.85 4.79
CA ALA A 503 -30.71 8.93 4.31
C ALA A 503 -32.13 9.39 4.69
N LEU A 504 -32.35 9.89 5.91
CA LEU A 504 -33.64 10.43 6.33
C LEU A 504 -34.05 11.67 5.53
N VAL A 505 -33.09 12.57 5.24
CA VAL A 505 -33.34 13.71 4.35
C VAL A 505 -33.73 13.23 2.95
N ALA A 506 -33.04 12.23 2.40
CA ALA A 506 -33.37 11.65 1.10
C ALA A 506 -34.76 11.00 1.10
N ILE A 507 -35.09 10.19 2.11
CA ILE A 507 -36.40 9.52 2.24
C ILE A 507 -37.54 10.54 2.32
N SER A 508 -37.34 11.66 3.02
CA SER A 508 -38.35 12.73 3.13
C SER A 508 -38.83 13.24 1.76
N ARG A 509 -37.99 13.14 0.71
CA ARG A 509 -38.34 13.56 -0.65
C ARG A 509 -39.31 12.59 -1.35
N CYS A 510 -39.23 11.31 -1.02
CA CYS A 510 -40.19 10.32 -1.47
C CYS A 510 -41.52 10.48 -0.71
N GLU A 511 -41.45 10.74 0.59
CA GLU A 511 -42.64 10.97 1.44
C GLU A 511 -43.43 12.24 1.07
N ASP A 512 -42.74 13.24 0.51
CA ASP A 512 -43.34 14.47 -0.02
C ASP A 512 -43.76 14.35 -1.51
N TYR A 513 -43.65 13.15 -2.10
CA TYR A 513 -43.94 12.87 -3.52
C TYR A 513 -43.20 13.77 -4.52
N ARG A 514 -42.03 14.26 -4.12
CA ARG A 514 -41.20 15.17 -4.94
C ARG A 514 -40.26 14.40 -5.87
N HIS A 515 -39.94 13.16 -5.52
CA HIS A 515 -38.93 12.34 -6.15
C HIS A 515 -39.29 10.86 -6.10
N ASP A 516 -38.90 10.12 -7.12
CA ASP A 516 -38.92 8.66 -7.13
C ASP A 516 -37.70 8.09 -6.38
N VAL A 517 -37.77 6.82 -5.97
CA VAL A 517 -36.66 6.08 -5.34
C VAL A 517 -35.38 6.17 -6.17
N TYR A 518 -35.46 6.06 -7.50
CA TYR A 518 -34.27 6.16 -8.35
C TYR A 518 -33.63 7.56 -8.30
N ASP A 519 -34.42 8.61 -8.17
CA ASP A 519 -33.93 9.99 -8.13
C ASP A 519 -33.12 10.23 -6.85
N VAL A 520 -33.60 9.70 -5.72
CA VAL A 520 -32.91 9.80 -4.43
C VAL A 520 -31.72 8.85 -4.33
N CYS A 521 -31.80 7.64 -4.89
CA CYS A 521 -30.64 6.73 -4.89
C CYS A 521 -29.47 7.29 -5.71
N VAL A 522 -29.73 7.81 -6.91
CA VAL A 522 -28.68 8.41 -7.75
C VAL A 522 -28.18 9.72 -7.16
N GLY A 523 -29.07 10.54 -6.59
CA GLY A 523 -28.66 11.74 -5.85
C GLY A 523 -27.70 11.40 -4.72
N SER A 524 -28.02 10.39 -3.90
CA SER A 524 -27.22 9.99 -2.75
C SER A 524 -25.87 9.42 -3.18
N ALA A 525 -25.87 8.60 -4.24
CA ALA A 525 -24.63 8.05 -4.82
C ALA A 525 -23.73 9.15 -5.37
N LEU A 526 -24.28 10.13 -6.08
CA LEU A 526 -23.56 11.30 -6.58
C LEU A 526 -22.94 12.09 -5.42
N GLY A 527 -23.75 12.45 -4.41
CA GLY A 527 -23.29 13.19 -3.24
C GLY A 527 -22.18 12.48 -2.48
N MET A 528 -22.34 11.18 -2.22
CA MET A 528 -21.33 10.36 -1.56
C MET A 528 -20.03 10.25 -2.37
N THR A 529 -20.15 10.06 -3.70
CA THR A 529 -18.99 9.96 -4.59
C THR A 529 -18.19 11.26 -4.59
N VAL A 530 -18.88 12.40 -4.68
CA VAL A 530 -18.25 13.73 -4.63
C VAL A 530 -17.64 14.00 -3.25
N ALA A 531 -18.32 13.62 -2.16
CA ALA A 531 -17.77 13.73 -0.80
C ALA A 531 -16.49 12.93 -0.64
N TYR A 532 -16.47 11.68 -1.10
CA TYR A 532 -15.28 10.83 -1.06
C TYR A 532 -14.14 11.40 -1.90
N TRP A 533 -14.44 11.84 -3.12
CA TRP A 533 -13.44 12.47 -3.98
C TRP A 533 -12.86 13.74 -3.36
N SER A 534 -13.71 14.61 -2.79
CA SER A 534 -13.29 15.85 -2.12
C SER A 534 -12.44 15.56 -0.87
N TYR A 535 -12.85 14.58 -0.06
CA TYR A 535 -12.07 14.12 1.10
C TYR A 535 -10.68 13.62 0.67
N ARG A 536 -10.61 12.74 -0.34
CA ARG A 536 -9.34 12.15 -0.81
C ARG A 536 -8.37 13.14 -1.42
N ARG A 537 -8.84 14.32 -1.84
CA ARG A 537 -8.02 15.41 -2.38
C ARG A 537 -7.12 16.03 -1.31
N HIS A 538 -7.61 16.13 -0.08
CA HIS A 538 -6.89 16.78 1.01
C HIS A 538 -6.51 15.84 2.15
N PHE A 539 -7.12 14.66 2.25
CA PHE A 539 -6.84 13.66 3.29
C PHE A 539 -6.43 12.31 2.70
N PRO A 540 -5.53 11.55 3.35
CA PRO A 540 -5.15 10.19 2.97
C PRO A 540 -6.30 9.17 2.94
N LYS A 541 -6.01 7.93 2.54
CA LYS A 541 -6.99 6.83 2.61
C LYS A 541 -7.32 6.57 4.08
N LEU A 542 -8.55 6.16 4.38
CA LEU A 542 -8.97 5.86 5.76
C LEU A 542 -8.19 4.71 6.42
N THR A 543 -7.53 3.86 5.63
CA THR A 543 -6.63 2.79 6.12
C THR A 543 -5.20 3.27 6.36
N SER A 544 -4.87 4.52 6.02
CA SER A 544 -3.55 5.10 6.23
C SER A 544 -3.28 5.29 7.72
N PRO A 545 -2.05 5.10 8.20
CA PRO A 545 -1.68 5.44 9.58
C PRO A 545 -1.99 6.90 9.95
N ASN A 546 -1.85 7.81 8.97
CA ASN A 546 -2.05 9.25 9.13
C ASN A 546 -3.38 9.71 8.50
N CYS A 547 -4.45 8.91 8.58
CA CYS A 547 -5.75 9.23 7.97
C CYS A 547 -6.47 10.42 8.64
N ASP A 548 -6.02 10.80 9.82
CA ASP A 548 -6.50 11.93 10.62
C ASP A 548 -5.88 13.27 10.19
N GLU A 549 -4.71 13.26 9.55
CA GLU A 549 -4.00 14.46 9.11
C GLU A 549 -4.15 14.71 7.60
N PRO A 550 -4.34 15.97 7.17
CA PRO A 550 -4.38 16.30 5.75
C PRO A 550 -2.99 16.15 5.10
N HIS A 551 -2.98 16.04 3.77
CA HIS A 551 -1.75 16.12 2.99
C HIS A 551 -0.99 17.42 3.26
N PRO A 552 0.36 17.42 3.18
CA PRO A 552 1.16 18.62 3.43
C PRO A 552 0.76 19.80 2.53
N HIS A 553 0.98 21.02 3.00
CA HIS A 553 0.68 22.23 2.22
C HIS A 553 1.45 22.21 0.88
N PRO A 554 0.85 22.66 -0.25
CA PRO A 554 1.50 22.63 -1.58
C PRO A 554 2.88 23.30 -1.63
N ALA A 555 3.11 24.36 -0.84
CA ALA A 555 4.44 24.96 -0.68
C ALA A 555 5.47 23.96 -0.13
N VAL A 556 5.08 23.17 0.87
CA VAL A 556 5.94 22.17 1.53
C VAL A 556 6.12 20.96 0.63
N GLU A 557 5.09 20.52 -0.11
CA GLU A 557 5.24 19.45 -1.11
C GLU A 557 6.17 19.87 -2.27
N ALA A 558 6.01 21.08 -2.79
CA ALA A 558 6.90 21.64 -3.82
C ALA A 558 8.33 21.82 -3.32
N GLN A 559 8.51 22.07 -2.02
CA GLN A 559 9.82 22.19 -1.37
C GLN A 559 10.39 20.81 -0.98
N GLN A 560 9.57 19.79 -0.70
CA GLN A 560 9.98 18.41 -0.46
C GLN A 560 10.33 17.67 -1.77
N GLN A 561 9.75 18.07 -2.91
CA GLN A 561 10.25 17.68 -4.23
C GLN A 561 11.65 18.25 -4.53
N GLY A 562 12.12 19.22 -3.76
CA GLY A 562 13.51 19.69 -3.73
C GLY A 562 14.21 19.29 -2.44
N TRP A 563 14.68 18.04 -2.34
CA TRP A 563 15.61 17.53 -1.31
C TRP A 563 15.63 18.32 0.01
N GLN A 564 14.68 18.05 0.91
CA GLN A 564 14.86 18.43 2.30
C GLN A 564 15.65 17.35 3.03
N ARG A 565 16.77 17.77 3.62
CA ARG A 565 17.52 16.99 4.59
C ARG A 565 16.61 16.79 5.80
N VAL A 566 16.14 15.56 6.01
CA VAL A 566 15.49 15.17 7.26
C VAL A 566 16.51 15.46 8.37
N ARG A 567 16.08 16.19 9.40
CA ARG A 567 16.92 16.49 10.55
C ARG A 567 17.01 15.21 11.36
N ASP A 568 18.23 14.69 11.52
CA ASP A 568 18.48 13.42 12.21
C ASP A 568 17.96 13.48 13.66
N GLU A 569 17.26 12.45 14.11
CA GLU A 569 16.75 12.31 15.49
C GLU A 569 17.90 12.26 16.54
N GLU A 570 19.16 12.18 16.10
CA GLU A 570 20.34 12.27 16.96
C GLU A 570 20.68 13.70 17.43
N GLU A 571 20.12 14.76 16.81
CA GLU A 571 20.31 16.14 17.28
C GLU A 571 19.46 16.52 18.51
N GLN A 572 18.53 15.67 18.96
CA GLN A 572 17.78 15.89 20.21
C GLN A 572 18.49 15.34 21.46
N GLY A 573 19.56 14.55 21.30
CA GLY A 573 20.29 13.95 22.42
C GLY A 573 21.28 14.87 23.14
N SER A 574 21.64 16.03 22.56
CA SER A 574 22.71 16.88 23.12
C SER A 574 22.26 17.97 24.09
N GLU A 575 20.96 18.11 24.38
CA GLU A 575 20.44 19.11 25.35
C GLU A 575 19.97 18.53 26.70
N LEU A 576 20.12 17.23 26.95
CA LEU A 576 19.84 16.62 28.26
C LEU A 576 21.11 16.12 28.94
N ALA A 577 22.04 17.04 29.20
CA ALA A 577 23.09 16.82 30.18
C ALA A 577 22.45 16.84 31.59
N PHE A 578 22.17 15.66 32.14
CA PHE A 578 21.87 15.50 33.56
C PHE A 578 23.08 15.96 34.40
N PRO A 579 22.93 16.89 35.34
CA PRO A 579 24.02 17.21 36.26
C PRO A 579 24.23 16.03 37.21
N LEU A 580 25.40 15.40 37.09
CA LEU A 580 25.93 14.45 38.07
C LEU A 580 25.97 15.13 39.44
N GLY A 581 25.20 14.59 40.38
CA GLY A 581 25.15 15.04 41.77
C GLY A 581 26.53 15.04 42.41
N THR A 582 26.89 16.20 42.95
CA THR A 582 28.00 16.36 43.88
C THR A 582 27.72 15.59 45.16
N ARG A 583 28.52 14.55 45.43
CA ARG A 583 28.64 13.96 46.76
C ARG A 583 29.15 15.03 47.73
N ARG A 584 28.45 15.22 48.86
CA ARG A 584 29.01 15.79 50.09
C ARG A 584 28.64 14.90 51.27
N SER A 585 29.69 14.58 52.04
CA SER A 585 29.78 13.91 53.35
C SER A 585 29.09 12.57 53.52
#